data_AF-A0A7S1FNM1-F1
#
_entry.id   AF-A0A7S1FNM1-F1
#
_cell.length_a   1.000
_cell.length_b   1.000
_cell.length_c   1.000
_cell.angle_alpha   90.00
_cell.angle_beta   90.00
_cell.angle_gamma   90.00
#
_symmetry.space_group_name_H-M   'P 1'
#
loop_
_entity.id
_entity.type
_entity.pdbx_description
1 polymer ?
#
loop_
_entity_poly.entity_id
_entity_poly.type
_entity_poly.pdbx_seq_one_letter_code
_entity_poly.pdbx_strand_id
1 'polypeptide(L)'
;MVPCGIFDDKAIVEELRQCIETIRKAMVQIAELHPKIASDPLALNQATRWISTKDEHAQKIITIVGDYCLCQRVKPAVFKSEKDYVECLKAHHALMQAAMRAKQGVDVIKCCGDLDHTAGDWAKMYLPEE
;
A
#
# COMPACT_ATOMS: atom_id res chain seq x y z
N MET A 1 3.48 -17.64 -20.62
CA MET A 1 3.37 -17.31 -19.18
C MET A 1 4.71 -16.76 -18.76
N VAL A 2 4.76 -15.52 -18.26
CA VAL A 2 5.95 -14.96 -17.62
C VAL A 2 6.28 -15.84 -16.41
N PRO A 3 7.54 -16.21 -16.13
CA PRO A 3 7.86 -17.16 -15.07
C PRO A 3 7.38 -16.64 -13.71
N CYS A 4 6.49 -17.41 -13.06
CA CYS A 4 5.83 -17.07 -11.81
C CYS A 4 6.74 -17.15 -10.57
N GLY A 5 8.07 -17.07 -10.74
CA GLY A 5 9.06 -17.36 -9.69
C GLY A 5 10.22 -16.37 -9.60
N ILE A 6 10.09 -15.18 -10.19
CA ILE A 6 11.16 -14.15 -10.20
C ILE A 6 11.02 -13.19 -9.01
N PHE A 7 9.83 -13.05 -8.43
CA PHE A 7 9.58 -12.11 -7.35
C PHE A 7 10.02 -12.71 -6.00
N ASP A 8 10.98 -12.03 -5.36
CA ASP A 8 11.40 -12.28 -3.99
C ASP A 8 10.35 -11.69 -3.04
N ASP A 9 9.75 -12.54 -2.20
CA ASP A 9 8.74 -12.11 -1.23
C ASP A 9 9.26 -11.02 -0.29
N LYS A 10 10.55 -11.06 0.07
CA LYS A 10 11.18 -9.99 0.86
C LYS A 10 11.24 -8.68 0.09
N ALA A 11 11.55 -8.74 -1.21
CA ALA A 11 11.59 -7.56 -2.06
C ALA A 11 10.19 -6.94 -2.22
N ILE A 12 9.14 -7.76 -2.33
CA ILE A 12 7.76 -7.26 -2.39
C ILE A 12 7.37 -6.57 -1.08
N VAL A 13 7.67 -7.19 0.07
CA VAL A 13 7.39 -6.54 1.37
C VAL A 13 8.11 -5.20 1.48
N GLU A 14 9.37 -5.14 1.07
CA GLU A 14 10.16 -3.92 1.11
C GLU A 14 9.65 -2.85 0.13
N GLU A 15 9.24 -3.24 -1.07
CA GLU A 15 8.63 -2.34 -2.04
C GLU A 15 7.33 -1.72 -1.53
N LEU A 16 6.49 -2.51 -0.85
CA LEU A 16 5.26 -2.01 -0.20
C LEU A 16 5.58 -1.04 0.92
N ARG A 17 6.58 -1.32 1.77
CA ARG A 17 7.04 -0.40 2.83
C ARG A 17 7.53 0.93 2.25
N GLN A 18 8.32 0.89 1.18
CA GLN A 18 8.77 2.10 0.48
C GLN A 18 7.61 2.91 -0.10
N CYS A 19 6.57 2.24 -0.61
CA CYS A 19 5.36 2.91 -1.07
C CYS A 19 4.62 3.60 0.07
N ILE A 20 4.49 2.95 1.23
CA ILE A 20 3.84 3.51 2.42
C ILE A 20 4.60 4.75 2.92
N GLU A 21 5.94 4.69 2.97
CA GLU A 21 6.74 5.84 3.38
C GLU A 21 6.64 7.00 2.38
N THR A 22 6.59 6.70 1.08
CA THR A 22 6.37 7.73 0.06
C THR A 22 5.00 8.38 0.18
N ILE A 23 3.95 7.60 0.46
CA ILE A 23 2.59 8.10 0.75
C ILE A 23 2.62 9.03 1.97
N ARG A 24 3.27 8.62 3.07
CA ARG A 24 3.39 9.41 4.29
C ARG A 24 4.05 10.76 4.01
N LYS A 25 5.19 10.74 3.33
CA LYS A 25 5.91 11.95 2.93
C LYS A 25 5.05 12.87 2.07
N ALA A 26 4.35 12.31 1.08
CA ALA A 26 3.46 13.08 0.22
C ALA A 26 2.33 13.76 1.00
N MET A 27 1.69 13.06 1.94
CA MET A 27 0.64 13.64 2.78
C MET A 27 1.16 14.77 3.67
N VAL A 28 2.35 14.62 4.28
CA VAL A 28 2.99 15.68 5.07
C VAL A 28 3.26 16.91 4.21
N GLN A 29 3.80 16.73 3.01
CA GLN A 29 4.08 17.84 2.09
C GLN A 29 2.81 18.55 1.62
N ILE A 30 1.72 17.82 1.37
CA ILE A 30 0.40 18.41 1.05
C ILE A 30 -0.07 19.30 2.21
N ALA A 31 0.03 18.82 3.45
CA ALA A 31 -0.38 19.57 4.62
C ALA A 31 0.46 20.85 4.84
N GLU A 32 1.78 20.79 4.61
CA GLU A 32 2.68 21.95 4.70
C GLU A 32 2.42 23.01 3.62
N LEU A 33 2.04 22.58 2.41
CA LEU A 33 1.76 23.47 1.29
C LEU A 33 0.36 24.08 1.35
N HIS A 34 -0.61 23.37 1.93
CA HIS A 34 -2.02 23.76 1.97
C HIS A 34 -2.27 25.23 2.39
N PRO A 35 -1.64 25.78 3.45
CA PRO A 35 -1.84 27.17 3.86
C PRO A 35 -1.40 28.21 2.81
N LYS A 36 -0.53 27.83 1.86
CA LYS A 36 0.06 28.74 0.86
C LYS A 36 -0.67 28.74 -0.47
N ILE A 37 -1.52 27.73 -0.73
CA ILE A 37 -2.14 27.48 -2.05
C ILE A 37 -2.96 28.69 -2.55
N ALA A 38 -3.62 29.42 -1.65
CA ALA A 38 -4.45 30.57 -2.01
C ALA A 38 -3.65 31.81 -2.46
N SER A 39 -2.39 31.92 -2.04
CA SER A 39 -1.54 33.10 -2.29
C SER A 39 -0.32 32.81 -3.17
N ASP A 40 0.02 31.53 -3.38
CA ASP A 40 1.17 31.10 -4.15
C ASP A 40 0.76 30.02 -5.17
N PRO A 41 0.59 30.39 -6.46
CA PRO A 41 0.29 29.44 -7.52
C PRO A 41 1.33 28.33 -7.68
N LEU A 42 2.59 28.54 -7.27
CA LEU A 42 3.61 27.50 -7.29
C LEU A 42 3.33 26.44 -6.22
N ALA A 43 2.85 26.84 -5.04
CA ALA A 43 2.45 25.92 -3.98
C ALA A 43 1.29 25.02 -4.43
N LEU A 44 0.32 25.55 -5.20
CA LEU A 44 -0.74 24.73 -5.82
C LEU A 44 -0.16 23.65 -6.73
N ASN A 45 0.76 24.02 -7.62
CA ASN A 45 1.40 23.07 -8.54
C ASN A 45 2.19 21.98 -7.78
N GLN A 46 2.86 22.34 -6.70
CA GLN A 46 3.60 21.39 -5.87
C GLN A 46 2.67 20.44 -5.11
N ALA A 47 1.58 20.95 -4.52
CA ALA A 47 0.59 20.14 -3.84
C ALA A 47 -0.06 19.12 -4.80
N THR A 48 -0.40 19.55 -6.01
CA THR A 48 -0.94 18.66 -7.06
C THR A 48 0.03 17.52 -7.40
N ARG A 49 1.34 17.80 -7.52
CA ARG A 49 2.34 16.75 -7.76
C ARG A 49 2.40 15.75 -6.62
N TRP A 50 2.37 16.23 -5.37
CA TRP A 50 2.35 15.33 -4.20
C TRP A 50 1.08 14.49 -4.13
N ILE A 51 -0.07 15.04 -4.54
CA ILE A 51 -1.32 14.27 -4.68
C ILE A 51 -1.15 13.16 -5.72
N SER A 52 -0.62 13.48 -6.91
CA SER A 52 -0.32 12.48 -7.94
C SER A 52 0.63 11.39 -7.44
N THR A 53 1.74 11.76 -6.79
CA THR A 53 2.69 10.80 -6.21
C THR A 53 2.02 9.89 -5.18
N LYS A 54 1.23 10.44 -4.26
CA LYS A 54 0.47 9.67 -3.28
C LYS A 54 -0.45 8.64 -3.97
N ASP A 55 -1.16 9.07 -4.99
CA ASP A 55 -2.15 8.25 -5.69
C ASP A 55 -1.50 7.14 -6.52
N GLU A 56 -0.37 7.41 -7.14
CA GLU A 56 0.45 6.44 -7.87
C GLU A 56 0.97 5.35 -6.92
N HIS A 57 1.56 5.73 -5.79
CA HIS A 57 2.09 4.77 -4.83
C HIS A 57 1.00 3.94 -4.14
N ALA A 58 -0.14 4.56 -3.81
CA ALA A 58 -1.27 3.82 -3.27
C ALA A 58 -1.85 2.84 -4.31
N GLN A 59 -1.93 3.25 -5.58
CA GLN A 59 -2.36 2.36 -6.66
C GLN A 59 -1.37 1.21 -6.86
N LYS A 60 -0.07 1.48 -6.75
CA LYS A 60 0.97 0.45 -6.85
C LYS A 60 0.82 -0.64 -5.80
N ILE A 61 0.52 -0.28 -4.55
CA ILE A 61 0.21 -1.25 -3.48
C ILE A 61 -0.99 -2.11 -3.91
N ILE A 62 -2.10 -1.50 -4.35
CA ILE A 62 -3.31 -2.22 -4.77
C ILE A 62 -3.01 -3.20 -5.91
N THR A 63 -2.22 -2.77 -6.91
CA THR A 63 -1.85 -3.60 -8.06
C THR A 63 -0.95 -4.76 -7.67
N ILE A 64 0.08 -4.54 -6.85
CA ILE A 64 0.96 -5.63 -6.40
C ILE A 64 0.16 -6.65 -5.57
N VAL A 65 -0.64 -6.18 -4.62
CA VAL A 65 -1.43 -7.05 -3.75
C VAL A 65 -2.51 -7.79 -4.54
N GLY A 66 -3.15 -7.14 -5.52
CA GLY A 66 -4.15 -7.77 -6.38
C GLY A 66 -3.55 -8.78 -7.36
N ASP A 67 -2.61 -8.34 -8.19
CA ASP A 67 -2.15 -9.09 -9.35
C ASP A 67 -1.09 -10.12 -9.01
N TYR A 68 -0.15 -9.79 -8.12
CA TYR A 68 0.91 -10.71 -7.73
C TYR A 68 0.49 -11.53 -6.50
N CYS A 69 0.07 -10.88 -5.43
CA CYS A 69 -0.18 -11.59 -4.18
C CYS A 69 -1.45 -12.45 -4.26
N LEU A 70 -2.62 -11.85 -4.50
CA LEU A 70 -3.89 -12.56 -4.56
C LEU A 70 -3.99 -13.49 -5.77
N CYS A 71 -3.85 -12.94 -6.99
CA CYS A 71 -4.12 -13.71 -8.21
C CYS A 71 -3.08 -14.82 -8.49
N GLN A 72 -1.81 -14.62 -8.15
CA GLN A 72 -0.77 -15.60 -8.48
C GLN A 72 -0.43 -16.54 -7.31
N ARG A 73 -0.42 -16.05 -6.06
CA ARG A 73 0.04 -16.85 -4.91
C ARG A 73 -1.06 -17.45 -4.06
N VAL A 74 -2.16 -16.75 -3.84
CA VAL A 74 -3.20 -17.17 -2.89
C VAL A 74 -4.13 -18.21 -3.55
N LYS A 75 -3.72 -19.48 -3.50
CA LYS A 75 -4.48 -20.64 -4.04
C LYS A 75 -5.04 -21.50 -2.91
N PRO A 76 -6.30 -21.96 -2.94
CA PRO A 76 -6.88 -22.77 -1.86
C PRO A 76 -6.02 -23.98 -1.44
N ALA A 77 -5.37 -24.63 -2.42
CA ALA A 77 -4.55 -25.83 -2.20
C ALA A 77 -3.25 -25.58 -1.38
N VAL A 78 -2.82 -24.32 -1.18
CA VAL A 78 -1.64 -24.03 -0.34
C VAL A 78 -1.97 -23.84 1.14
N PHE A 79 -3.25 -23.87 1.51
CA PHE A 79 -3.73 -23.64 2.88
C PHE A 79 -4.14 -24.96 3.55
N LYS A 80 -3.91 -25.05 4.87
CA LYS A 80 -4.26 -26.22 5.68
C LYS A 80 -5.78 -26.35 5.88
N SER A 81 -6.48 -25.22 5.86
CA SER A 81 -7.93 -25.16 6.03
C SER A 81 -8.54 -24.02 5.22
N GLU A 82 -9.85 -24.14 4.94
CA GLU A 82 -10.62 -23.06 4.32
C GLU A 82 -10.60 -21.78 5.19
N LYS A 83 -10.57 -21.93 6.51
CA LYS A 83 -10.44 -20.81 7.43
C LYS A 83 -9.14 -20.02 7.19
N ASP A 84 -8.01 -20.70 7.07
CA ASP A 84 -6.71 -20.05 6.84
C ASP A 84 -6.67 -19.34 5.48
N TYR A 85 -7.30 -19.93 4.47
CA TYR A 85 -7.47 -19.30 3.16
C TYR A 85 -8.29 -18.00 3.25
N VAL A 86 -9.43 -18.03 3.93
CA VAL A 86 -10.30 -16.86 4.11
C VAL A 86 -9.61 -15.76 4.91
N GLU A 87 -8.87 -16.10 5.97
CA GLU A 87 -8.12 -15.10 6.75
C GLU A 87 -6.99 -14.47 5.92
N CYS A 88 -6.32 -15.26 5.07
CA CYS A 88 -5.35 -14.73 4.11
C CYS A 88 -6.00 -13.72 3.14
N LEU A 89 -7.14 -14.06 2.55
CA LEU A 89 -7.88 -13.16 1.65
C LEU A 89 -8.28 -11.85 2.35
N LYS A 90 -8.76 -11.93 3.59
CA LYS A 90 -9.13 -10.74 4.38
C LYS A 90 -7.94 -9.82 4.64
N ALA A 91 -6.78 -10.37 4.99
CA ALA A 91 -5.58 -9.58 5.24
C ALA A 91 -5.13 -8.80 3.99
N HIS A 92 -5.15 -9.45 2.82
CA HIS A 92 -4.86 -8.79 1.54
C HIS A 92 -5.87 -7.68 1.23
N HIS A 93 -7.16 -7.98 1.38
CA HIS A 93 -8.22 -7.00 1.14
C HIS A 93 -8.11 -5.80 2.09
N ALA A 94 -7.78 -6.03 3.36
CA ALA A 94 -7.60 -4.98 4.35
C ALA A 94 -6.48 -4.01 3.94
N LEU A 95 -5.34 -4.53 3.47
CA LEU A 95 -4.24 -3.72 2.96
C LEU A 95 -4.65 -2.91 1.72
N MET A 96 -5.35 -3.53 0.77
CA MET A 96 -5.87 -2.82 -0.42
C MET A 96 -6.84 -1.69 -0.04
N GLN A 97 -7.71 -1.92 0.96
CA GLN A 97 -8.64 -0.91 1.45
C GLN A 97 -7.92 0.23 2.19
N ALA A 98 -6.89 -0.07 2.98
CA ALA A 98 -6.06 0.95 3.62
C ALA A 98 -5.34 1.81 2.57
N ALA A 99 -4.78 1.19 1.52
CA ALA A 99 -4.18 1.90 0.40
C ALA A 99 -5.20 2.78 -0.35
N MET A 100 -6.41 2.28 -0.61
CA MET A 100 -7.48 3.07 -1.22
C MET A 100 -7.87 4.28 -0.35
N ARG A 101 -7.97 4.11 0.98
CA ARG A 101 -8.23 5.22 1.90
C ARG A 101 -7.10 6.25 1.87
N ALA A 102 -5.84 5.83 1.83
CA ALA A 102 -4.71 6.74 1.70
C ALA A 102 -4.68 7.46 0.34
N LYS A 103 -5.15 6.80 -0.73
CA LYS A 103 -5.34 7.42 -2.05
C LYS A 103 -6.40 8.53 -2.00
N GLN A 104 -7.44 8.39 -1.21
CA GLN A 104 -8.53 9.38 -1.17
C GLN A 104 -8.39 10.42 -0.04
N GLY A 105 -7.63 10.10 1.01
CA GLY A 105 -7.48 10.93 2.20
C GLY A 105 -6.15 11.65 2.31
N VAL A 106 -6.06 12.50 3.34
CA VAL A 106 -4.84 13.25 3.72
C VAL A 106 -4.61 13.28 5.24
N ASP A 107 -5.40 12.55 6.02
CA ASP A 107 -5.14 12.37 7.46
C ASP A 107 -3.95 11.42 7.63
N VAL A 108 -2.77 11.99 7.85
CA VAL A 108 -1.51 11.25 7.95
C VAL A 108 -1.59 10.19 9.05
N ILE A 109 -2.12 10.53 10.22
CA ILE A 109 -2.13 9.61 11.37
C ILE A 109 -3.03 8.43 11.06
N LYS A 110 -4.24 8.71 10.59
CA LYS A 110 -5.21 7.65 10.30
C LYS A 110 -4.80 6.81 9.09
N CYS A 111 -4.53 7.44 7.95
CA CYS A 111 -4.26 6.72 6.72
C CYS A 111 -2.95 5.93 6.77
N CYS A 112 -1.88 6.53 7.29
CA CYS A 112 -0.60 5.82 7.40
C CYS A 112 -0.62 4.80 8.55
N GLY A 113 -1.30 5.07 9.66
CA GLY A 113 -1.47 4.08 10.73
C GLY A 113 -2.23 2.83 10.26
N ASP A 114 -3.33 3.01 9.53
CA ASP A 114 -4.09 1.90 8.94
C ASP A 114 -3.23 1.11 7.92
N LEU A 115 -2.40 1.80 7.12
CA LEU A 115 -1.46 1.17 6.19
C LEU A 115 -0.37 0.37 6.91
N ASP A 116 0.29 0.95 7.91
CA ASP A 116 1.36 0.28 8.67
C ASP A 116 0.83 -0.98 9.35
N HIS A 117 -0.34 -0.87 9.99
CA HIS A 117 -0.97 -1.99 10.69
C HIS A 117 -1.31 -3.14 9.73
N THR A 118 -2.04 -2.84 8.66
CA THR A 118 -2.47 -3.86 7.69
C THR A 118 -1.30 -4.44 6.89
N ALA A 119 -0.29 -3.64 6.56
CA ALA A 119 0.93 -4.11 5.90
C ALA A 119 1.78 -4.98 6.83
N GLY A 120 1.84 -4.67 8.13
CA GLY A 120 2.51 -5.48 9.13
C GLY A 120 1.88 -6.86 9.29
N ASP A 121 0.55 -6.93 9.36
CA ASP A 121 -0.15 -8.21 9.40
C ASP A 121 -0.03 -8.99 8.09
N TRP A 122 -0.11 -8.30 6.95
CA TRP A 122 0.06 -8.90 5.64
C TRP A 122 1.48 -9.46 5.45
N ALA A 123 2.52 -8.74 5.86
CA ALA A 123 3.92 -9.11 5.65
C ALA A 123 4.32 -10.41 6.35
N LYS A 124 3.66 -10.78 7.46
CA LYS A 124 3.90 -12.05 8.18
C LYS A 124 3.67 -13.28 7.29
N MET A 125 2.86 -13.16 6.23
CA MET A 125 2.62 -14.25 5.28
C MET A 125 3.73 -14.40 4.22
N TYR A 126 4.60 -13.40 4.10
CA TYR A 126 5.63 -13.28 3.06
C TYR A 126 7.05 -13.34 3.62
N LEU A 127 7.20 -13.17 4.92
CA LEU A 127 8.47 -13.27 5.62
C LEU A 127 8.53 -14.61 6.37
N PRO A 128 9.72 -15.23 6.47
CA PRO A 128 9.89 -16.43 7.30
C PRO A 128 9.53 -16.12 8.76
N GLU A 129 8.93 -17.08 9.45
CA GLU A 129 8.79 -17.03 10.91
C GLU A 129 10.20 -16.96 11.54
N GLU A 130 10.41 -16.01 12.45
CA GLU A 130 11.65 -15.90 13.25
C GLU A 130 11.76 -17.03 14.28
#